data_AF-V8RAX0-F1
#
_entry.id   AF-V8RAX0-F1
#
_cell.length_a   1.000
_cell.length_b   1.000
_cell.length_c   1.000
_cell.angle_alpha   90.00
_cell.angle_beta   90.00
_cell.angle_gamma   90.00
#
_symmetry.space_group_name_H-M   'P 1'
#
loop_
_entity.id
_entity.type
_entity.pdbx_description
1 polymer ?
#
loop_
_entity_poly.entity_id
_entity_poly.type
_entity_poly.pdbx_seq_one_letter_code
_entity_poly.pdbx_strand_id
1 'polypeptide(L)'
;MKTSTAVASTSQSKDLMHWQAMLADRTALLAQPGAHHKALLIEARALHTNKVIDSDDLSDLLELADGALAFAVEWMLDIESEE
;
A
#
# COMPACT_ATOMS: atom_id res chain seq x y z
N MET A 1 -23.02 -9.17 4.60
CA MET A 1 -23.06 -7.88 5.32
C MET A 1 -21.94 -7.90 6.35
N LYS A 2 -20.75 -7.38 6.02
CA LYS A 2 -19.67 -7.26 7.00
C LYS A 2 -19.84 -5.90 7.69
N THR A 3 -20.51 -5.91 8.84
CA THR A 3 -20.57 -4.75 9.74
C THR A 3 -19.42 -4.86 10.72
N SER A 4 -18.37 -4.09 10.52
CA SER A 4 -17.42 -3.75 11.59
C SER A 4 -16.81 -2.38 11.30
N THR A 5 -17.63 -1.35 11.35
CA THR A 5 -17.11 0.02 11.47
C THR A 5 -17.15 0.36 12.95
N ALA A 6 -16.10 -0.11 13.65
CA ALA A 6 -15.67 0.55 14.87
C ALA A 6 -15.51 2.04 14.57
N VAL A 7 -15.97 2.90 15.47
CA VAL A 7 -15.86 4.35 15.34
C VAL A 7 -14.36 4.70 15.24
N ALA A 8 -13.87 4.85 14.02
CA ALA A 8 -12.49 5.16 13.74
C ALA A 8 -12.19 6.54 14.32
N SER A 9 -11.19 6.59 15.21
CA SER A 9 -10.70 7.85 15.74
C SER A 9 -10.03 8.64 14.62
N THR A 10 -10.10 9.97 14.63
CA THR A 10 -9.58 10.83 13.54
C THR A 10 -8.12 10.56 13.17
N SER A 11 -7.30 10.07 14.09
CA SER A 11 -5.91 9.66 13.82
C SER A 11 -5.79 8.35 13.05
N GLN A 12 -6.63 7.35 13.36
CA GLN A 12 -6.68 6.07 12.63
C GLN A 12 -7.01 6.29 11.14
N SER A 13 -7.92 7.22 10.86
CA SER A 13 -8.26 7.60 9.49
C SER A 13 -7.10 8.29 8.76
N LYS A 14 -6.29 9.09 9.46
CA LYS A 14 -5.14 9.78 8.83
C LYS A 14 -4.03 8.82 8.43
N ASP A 15 -3.71 7.85 9.29
CA ASP A 15 -2.64 6.89 9.01
C ASP A 15 -3.02 5.98 7.82
N LEU A 16 -4.28 5.54 7.75
CA LEU A 16 -4.78 4.79 6.59
C LEU A 16 -4.81 5.64 5.31
N MET A 17 -5.22 6.91 5.40
CA MET A 17 -5.18 7.83 4.26
C MET A 17 -3.75 8.10 3.79
N HIS A 18 -2.78 8.13 4.71
CA HIS A 18 -1.37 8.25 4.36
C HIS A 18 -0.89 7.04 3.57
N TRP A 19 -1.21 5.82 4.04
CA TRP A 19 -0.88 4.60 3.32
C TRP A 19 -1.49 4.57 1.91
N GLN A 20 -2.76 4.97 1.78
CA GLN A 20 -3.43 5.07 0.47
C GLN A 20 -2.78 6.12 -0.44
N ALA A 21 -2.33 7.25 0.11
CA ALA A 21 -1.61 8.26 -0.65
C ALA A 21 -0.25 7.74 -1.14
N MET A 22 0.48 6.96 -0.33
CA MET A 22 1.70 6.28 -0.76
C MET A 22 1.43 5.31 -1.90
N LEU A 23 0.35 4.50 -1.81
CA LEU A 23 -0.02 3.56 -2.87
C LEU A 23 -0.36 4.28 -4.18
N ALA A 24 -1.02 5.42 -4.10
CA ALA A 24 -1.40 6.23 -5.27
C ALA A 24 -0.23 7.01 -5.89
N ASP A 25 0.91 7.15 -5.19
CA ASP A 25 2.10 7.84 -5.71
C ASP A 25 2.85 6.97 -6.73
N ARG A 26 2.31 6.95 -7.94
CA ARG A 26 2.89 6.23 -9.08
C ARG A 26 4.28 6.76 -9.45
N THR A 27 4.56 8.04 -9.23
CA THR A 27 5.87 8.63 -9.55
C THR A 27 6.94 8.06 -8.63
N ALA A 28 6.69 8.02 -7.32
CA ALA A 28 7.60 7.39 -6.36
C ALA A 28 7.72 5.88 -6.60
N LEU A 29 6.60 5.22 -6.90
CA LEU A 29 6.57 3.79 -7.23
C LEU A 29 7.47 3.46 -8.42
N LEU A 30 7.35 4.17 -9.55
CA LEU A 30 8.13 3.88 -10.75
C LEU A 30 9.59 4.33 -10.64
N ALA A 31 9.88 5.35 -9.83
CA ALA A 31 11.25 5.80 -9.61
C ALA A 31 12.09 4.78 -8.83
N GLN A 32 11.51 4.15 -7.79
CA GLN A 32 12.21 3.16 -6.95
C GLN A 32 11.27 2.03 -6.49
N PRO A 33 10.83 1.11 -7.38
CA PRO A 33 9.77 0.14 -7.09
C PRO A 33 10.01 -0.71 -5.85
N GLY A 34 11.21 -1.27 -5.70
CA GLY A 34 11.53 -2.11 -4.54
C GLY A 34 11.58 -1.35 -3.22
N ALA A 35 12.09 -0.11 -3.23
CA ALA A 35 12.14 0.72 -2.03
C ALA A 35 10.74 1.20 -1.63
N HIS A 36 9.93 1.61 -2.61
CA HIS A 36 8.56 2.04 -2.41
C HIS A 36 7.66 0.92 -1.91
N HIS A 37 7.76 -0.27 -2.51
CA HIS A 37 7.06 -1.46 -2.05
C HIS A 37 7.43 -1.81 -0.60
N LYS A 38 8.72 -1.79 -0.25
CA LYS A 38 9.15 -2.02 1.14
C LYS A 38 8.57 -0.99 2.12
N ALA A 39 8.43 0.27 1.71
CA ALA A 39 7.81 1.30 2.53
C ALA A 39 6.30 1.00 2.76
N LEU A 40 5.57 0.58 1.73
CA LEU A 40 4.17 0.15 1.85
C LEU A 40 3.99 -1.02 2.82
N LEU A 41 4.90 -2.02 2.79
CA LEU A 41 4.87 -3.15 3.71
C LEU A 41 5.12 -2.73 5.17
N ILE A 42 6.07 -1.82 5.39
CA ILE A 42 6.40 -1.32 6.74
C ILE A 42 5.20 -0.58 7.31
N GLU A 43 4.59 0.32 6.53
CA GLU A 43 3.47 1.13 6.98
C GLU A 43 2.21 0.29 7.20
N ALA A 44 1.90 -0.68 6.32
CA ALA A 44 0.78 -1.61 6.52
C ALA A 44 0.92 -2.40 7.85
N ARG A 45 2.13 -2.89 8.14
CA ARG A 45 2.42 -3.60 9.40
C ARG A 45 2.34 -2.67 10.61
N ALA A 46 2.72 -1.40 10.47
CA ALA A 46 2.58 -0.40 11.52
C ALA A 46 1.10 -0.13 11.83
N LEU A 47 0.25 0.02 10.81
CA LEU A 47 -1.19 0.16 10.95
C LEU A 47 -1.81 -1.00 11.74
N HIS A 48 -1.44 -2.25 11.40
CA HIS A 48 -1.93 -3.43 12.12
C HIS A 48 -1.40 -3.50 13.56
N THR A 49 -0.11 -3.22 13.77
CA THR A 49 0.51 -3.20 15.11
C THR A 49 -0.17 -2.16 16.02
N ASN A 50 -0.55 -1.02 15.46
CA ASN A 50 -1.25 0.06 16.14
C ASN A 50 -2.77 -0.18 16.24
N LYS A 51 -3.27 -1.34 15.79
CA LYS A 51 -4.70 -1.71 15.78
C LYS A 51 -5.58 -0.70 15.02
N VAL A 52 -5.01 -0.07 13.99
CA VAL A 52 -5.75 0.81 13.06
C VAL A 52 -6.57 -0.02 12.08
N ILE A 53 -6.03 -1.17 11.68
CA ILE A 53 -6.62 -2.16 10.78
C ILE A 53 -6.58 -3.55 11.43
N ASP A 54 -7.42 -4.47 10.98
CA ASP A 54 -7.37 -5.86 11.43
C ASP A 54 -6.46 -6.74 10.55
N SER A 55 -6.46 -8.05 10.81
CA SER A 55 -5.60 -8.99 10.06
C SER A 55 -6.09 -9.26 8.64
N ASP A 56 -7.40 -9.15 8.40
CA ASP A 56 -7.97 -9.30 7.05
C ASP A 56 -7.57 -8.06 6.24
N ASP A 57 -7.76 -6.87 6.80
CA ASP A 57 -7.32 -5.61 6.20
C ASP A 57 -5.81 -5.60 5.92
N LEU A 58 -4.98 -6.10 6.86
CA LEU A 58 -3.54 -6.20 6.64
C LEU A 58 -3.24 -7.07 5.42
N SER A 59 -3.91 -8.22 5.27
CA SER A 59 -3.71 -9.09 4.12
C SER A 59 -4.03 -8.36 2.81
N ASP A 60 -5.15 -7.66 2.76
CA ASP A 60 -5.58 -6.88 1.58
C ASP A 60 -4.55 -5.78 1.23
N LEU A 61 -4.02 -5.08 2.24
CA LEU A 61 -3.00 -4.04 2.04
C LEU A 61 -1.69 -4.61 1.50
N LEU A 62 -1.27 -5.79 1.96
CA LEU A 62 -0.07 -6.45 1.47
C LEU A 62 -0.25 -6.91 0.01
N GLU A 63 -1.41 -7.47 -0.33
CA GLU A 63 -1.73 -7.84 -1.71
C GLU A 63 -1.70 -6.64 -2.66
N LEU A 64 -2.26 -5.50 -2.24
CA LEU A 64 -2.19 -4.26 -3.02
C LEU A 64 -0.75 -3.76 -3.21
N ALA A 65 0.11 -3.88 -2.19
CA ALA A 65 1.51 -3.50 -2.27
C ALA A 65 2.28 -4.42 -3.25
N ASP A 66 2.00 -5.72 -3.25
CA ASP A 66 2.57 -6.68 -4.19
C ASP A 66 2.10 -6.39 -5.63
N GLY A 67 0.81 -6.10 -5.81
CA GLY A 67 0.25 -5.70 -7.09
C GLY A 67 0.86 -4.41 -7.65
N ALA A 68 1.13 -3.43 -6.79
CA ALA A 68 1.81 -2.20 -7.19
C ALA A 68 3.26 -2.47 -7.65
N LEU A 69 3.98 -3.37 -6.96
CA LEU A 69 5.33 -3.77 -7.38
C LEU A 69 5.31 -4.51 -8.72
N ALA A 70 4.40 -5.47 -8.90
CA ALA A 70 4.25 -6.22 -10.14
C ALA A 70 3.97 -5.28 -11.32
N PHE A 71 3.00 -4.37 -11.14
CA PHE A 71 2.70 -3.34 -12.11
C PHE A 71 3.93 -2.49 -12.48
N ALA A 72 4.72 -2.06 -11.49
CA ALA A 72 5.90 -1.24 -11.73
C ALA A 72 7.00 -1.99 -12.51
N VAL A 73 7.19 -3.28 -12.20
CA VAL A 73 8.14 -4.15 -12.91
C VAL A 73 7.70 -4.35 -14.36
N GLU A 74 6.43 -4.66 -14.60
CA GLU A 74 5.88 -4.79 -15.95
C GLU A 74 6.06 -3.51 -16.75
N TRP A 75 5.74 -2.35 -16.15
CA TRP A 75 5.89 -1.05 -16.80
C TRP A 75 7.34 -0.73 -17.19
N MET A 76 8.32 -1.07 -16.35
CA MET A 76 9.73 -0.87 -16.69
C MET A 76 10.18 -1.76 -17.85
N LEU A 77 9.72 -3.02 -17.88
CA LEU A 77 10.03 -3.95 -18.96
C LEU A 77 9.40 -3.52 -20.29
N ASP A 78 8.17 -3.00 -20.26
CA ASP A 78 7.51 -2.46 -21.45
C ASP A 78 8.31 -1.27 -22.02
N ILE A 79 8.79 -0.35 -21.17
CA ILE A 79 9.64 0.77 -21.60
C ILE A 79 10.96 0.28 -22.23
N GLU A 80 11.63 -0.70 -21.61
CA GLU A 80 12.88 -1.27 -22.15
C GLU A 80 12.68 -1.98 -23.49
N SER A 81 11.46 -2.43 -23.79
CA SER A 81 11.14 -3.14 -25.04
C SER A 81 10.82 -2.21 -26.23
N GLU A 82 10.60 -0.92 -25.99
CA GLU A 82 10.27 0.09 -27.00
C GLU A 82 11.50 0.86 -27.56
N GLU A 83 12.74 0.48 -27.17
CA GLU A 83 14.01 0.93 -27.78
C GLU A 83 14.57 -0.06 -28.82
#